data_AF-A0A833DKA9-F1
#
_entry.id   AF-A0A833DKA9-F1
#
_cell.length_a   1.000
_cell.length_b   1.000
_cell.length_c   1.000
_cell.angle_alpha   90.00
_cell.angle_beta   90.00
_cell.angle_gamma   90.00
#
_symmetry.space_group_name_H-M   'P 1'
#
loop_
_entity.id
_entity.type
_entity.pdbx_description
1 polymer ?
#
loop_
_entity_poly.entity_id
_entity_poly.type
_entity_poly.pdbx_seq_one_letter_code
_entity_poly.pdbx_strand_id
1 'polypeptide(L)'
;NAEWWSSGQIPDSAFVSGIQWLISNNIIVIPSTEQDAGTEASVIPDWIKNNAGWWSSGQIPDSAFVSGLQWLITNGIMTIS
;
A
#
# COMPACT_ATOMS: atom_id res chain seq x y z
N ASN A 1 -11.59 3.97 -0.01
CA ASN A 1 -10.49 3.94 0.99
C ASN A 1 -9.23 4.68 0.55
N ALA A 2 -8.69 4.44 -0.66
CA ALA A 2 -7.47 5.12 -1.11
C ALA A 2 -7.59 6.66 -1.24
N GLU A 3 -8.73 7.16 -1.72
CA GLU A 3 -9.01 8.61 -1.79
C GLU A 3 -9.00 9.26 -0.40
N TRP A 4 -9.68 8.64 0.57
CA TRP A 4 -9.74 9.10 1.97
C TRP A 4 -8.38 9.02 2.65
N TRP A 5 -7.55 8.04 2.29
CA TRP A 5 -6.19 7.96 2.78
C TRP A 5 -5.34 9.09 2.21
N SER A 6 -5.38 9.30 0.91
CA SER A 6 -4.61 10.36 0.23
C SER A 6 -4.95 11.77 0.74
N SER A 7 -6.22 12.00 1.09
CA SER A 7 -6.69 13.26 1.69
C SER A 7 -6.47 13.38 3.19
N GLY A 8 -5.88 12.36 3.84
CA GLY A 8 -5.60 12.35 5.28
C GLY A 8 -6.82 12.16 6.17
N GLN A 9 -7.96 11.76 5.61
CA GLN A 9 -9.19 11.47 6.37
C GLN A 9 -9.11 10.15 7.14
N ILE A 10 -8.28 9.21 6.68
CA ILE A 10 -7.99 7.97 7.42
C ILE A 10 -6.49 7.84 7.70
N PRO A 11 -6.10 7.28 8.86
CA PRO A 11 -4.71 7.04 9.20
C PRO A 11 -4.12 5.90 8.35
N ASP A 12 -2.79 5.85 8.28
CA ASP A 12 -2.04 4.82 7.57
C ASP A 12 -2.44 3.39 7.99
N SER A 13 -2.68 3.18 9.28
CA SER A 13 -3.14 1.89 9.81
C SER A 13 -4.47 1.43 9.21
N ALA A 14 -5.44 2.34 9.04
CA ALA A 14 -6.74 2.02 8.45
C ALA A 14 -6.61 1.67 6.96
N PHE A 15 -5.71 2.36 6.24
CA PHE A 15 -5.40 2.03 4.86
C PHE A 15 -4.71 0.67 4.74
N VAL A 16 -3.68 0.41 5.55
CA VAL A 16 -2.93 -0.86 5.59
C VAL A 16 -3.87 -2.03 5.88
N SER A 17 -4.75 -1.94 6.87
CA SER A 17 -5.73 -3.00 7.16
C SER A 17 -6.67 -3.26 5.99
N GLY A 18 -7.07 -2.21 5.27
CA GLY A 18 -7.87 -2.35 4.05
C GLY A 18 -7.13 -3.11 2.95
N ILE A 19 -5.86 -2.79 2.71
CA ILE A 19 -5.02 -3.49 1.72
C ILE A 19 -4.79 -4.95 2.13
N GLN A 20 -4.47 -5.20 3.40
CA GLN A 20 -4.31 -6.56 3.93
C GLN A 20 -5.57 -7.38 3.71
N TRP A 21 -6.75 -6.84 4.01
CA TRP A 21 -8.01 -7.51 3.74
C TRP A 21 -8.20 -7.85 2.26
N LEU A 22 -7.87 -6.92 1.35
CA LEU A 22 -7.96 -7.16 -0.10
C LEU A 22 -7.00 -8.27 -0.58
N ILE A 23 -5.81 -8.34 -0.01
CA ILE A 23 -4.84 -9.40 -0.29
C ILE A 23 -5.35 -10.74 0.25
N SER A 24 -5.82 -10.79 1.49
CA SER A 24 -6.38 -12.02 2.10
C SER A 24 -7.60 -12.55 1.37
N ASN A 25 -8.41 -11.68 0.76
CA ASN A 25 -9.56 -12.06 -0.05
C ASN A 25 -9.20 -12.32 -1.52
N ASN A 26 -7.90 -12.32 -1.87
CA ASN A 26 -7.41 -12.58 -3.22
C ASN A 26 -7.98 -11.61 -4.28
N ILE A 27 -8.35 -10.39 -3.85
CA ILE A 27 -8.84 -9.30 -4.71
C ILE A 27 -7.65 -8.54 -5.31
N ILE A 28 -6.62 -8.29 -4.49
CA ILE A 28 -5.33 -7.79 -4.94
C ILE A 28 -4.32 -8.91 -4.81
N VAL A 29 -3.63 -9.22 -5.91
CA VAL A 29 -2.54 -10.18 -5.93
C VAL A 29 -1.23 -9.40 -6.03
N ILE A 30 -0.45 -9.43 -4.96
CA ILE A 30 0.91 -8.89 -4.98
C ILE A 30 1.85 -10.07 -5.29
N PRO A 31 2.72 -9.97 -6.31
CA PRO A 31 3.69 -11.02 -6.57
C PRO A 31 4.56 -11.25 -5.34
N SER A 32 4.86 -12.52 -5.03
CA SER A 32 5.64 -12.92 -3.86
C SER A 32 6.86 -12.02 -3.70
N THR A 33 6.84 -11.20 -2.66
CA THR A 33 7.91 -10.26 -2.37
C THR A 33 8.62 -10.73 -1.13
N GLU A 34 9.93 -10.93 -1.22
CA GLU A 34 10.75 -11.18 -0.05
C GLU A 34 10.76 -9.88 0.76
N GLN A 35 10.22 -9.94 1.98
CA GLN A 35 10.33 -8.85 2.94
C GLN A 35 11.79 -8.82 3.39
N ASP A 36 12.55 -7.85 2.89
CA ASP A 36 13.87 -7.60 3.44
C ASP A 36 13.65 -7.13 4.88
N ALA A 37 14.27 -7.80 5.85
CA ALA A 37 14.22 -7.45 7.27
C ALA A 37 14.94 -6.12 7.59
N GLY A 38 15.13 -5.28 6.57
CA GLY A 38 15.94 -4.08 6.59
C GLY A 38 15.10 -2.84 6.83
N THR A 39 15.13 -2.39 8.07
CA THR A 39 14.74 -1.05 8.55
C THR A 39 13.27 -0.89 8.89
N GLU A 40 13.00 -0.65 10.17
CA GLU A 40 11.71 -0.22 10.70
C GLU A 40 11.36 1.21 10.23
N ALA A 41 11.16 1.38 8.93
CA ALA A 41 10.49 2.55 8.41
C ALA A 41 9.00 2.39 8.78
N SER A 42 8.63 2.86 9.99
CA SER A 42 7.24 2.82 10.46
C SER A 42 6.31 3.79 9.71
N VAL A 43 6.83 4.54 8.73
CA VAL A 43 6.12 5.65 8.08
C VAL A 43 6.00 5.38 6.59
N ILE A 44 4.76 5.44 6.09
CA ILE A 44 4.49 5.31 4.66
C ILE A 44 4.93 6.60 3.95
N PRO A 45 5.80 6.54 2.94
CA PRO A 45 6.22 7.74 2.22
C PRO A 45 5.07 8.45 1.49
N ASP A 46 5.15 9.77 1.40
CA ASP A 46 4.14 10.61 0.73
C ASP A 46 3.92 10.23 -0.74
N TRP A 47 4.95 9.73 -1.44
CA TRP A 47 4.80 9.31 -2.83
C TRP A 47 3.86 8.11 -2.99
N ILE A 48 3.81 7.19 -2.02
CA ILE A 48 2.84 6.09 -2.00
C ILE A 48 1.44 6.65 -1.77
N LYS A 49 1.31 7.61 -0.85
CA LYS A 49 0.05 8.27 -0.53
C LYS A 49 -0.53 9.04 -1.72
N ASN A 50 0.35 9.72 -2.47
CA ASN A 50 0.00 10.36 -3.74
C ASN A 50 -0.41 9.33 -4.79
N ASN A 51 0.32 8.22 -4.92
CA ASN A 51 -0.04 7.13 -5.82
C ASN A 51 -1.42 6.55 -5.49
N ALA A 52 -1.78 6.40 -4.21
CA ALA A 52 -3.12 5.96 -3.82
C ALA A 52 -4.21 6.96 -4.23
N GLY A 53 -3.95 8.26 -4.12
CA GLY A 53 -4.85 9.30 -4.62
C GLY A 53 -5.05 9.20 -6.13
N TRP A 54 -3.95 9.10 -6.88
CA TRP A 54 -3.99 8.91 -8.33
C TRP A 54 -4.67 7.61 -8.75
N TRP A 55 -4.45 6.53 -8.02
CA TRP A 55 -5.10 5.24 -8.28
C TRP A 55 -6.61 5.34 -8.06
N SER A 56 -7.04 5.96 -6.95
CA SER A 56 -8.47 6.17 -6.68
C SER A 56 -9.15 7.08 -7.70
N SER A 57 -8.39 7.99 -8.31
CA SER A 57 -8.86 8.88 -9.38
C SER A 57 -8.79 8.23 -10.78
N GLY A 58 -8.32 6.99 -10.90
CA GLY A 58 -8.11 6.32 -12.18
C GLY A 58 -6.97 6.90 -13.04
N GLN A 59 -6.08 7.71 -12.45
CA GLN A 59 -4.95 8.34 -13.15
C GLN A 59 -3.76 7.39 -13.32
N ILE A 60 -3.58 6.43 -12.40
CA ILE A 60 -2.60 5.36 -12.54
C ILE A 60 -3.29 4.00 -12.55
N PRO A 61 -2.77 3.02 -13.32
CA PRO A 61 -3.32 1.68 -13.35
C PRO A 61 -3.04 0.93 -12.04
N ASP A 62 -3.81 -0.14 -11.80
CA ASP A 62 -3.65 -1.03 -10.63
C ASP A 62 -2.22 -1.54 -10.50
N SER A 63 -1.55 -1.86 -11.62
CA SER A 63 -0.16 -2.34 -11.61
C SER A 63 0.82 -1.32 -11.02
N ALA A 64 0.65 -0.03 -11.32
CA ALA A 64 1.51 1.03 -10.78
C ALA A 64 1.30 1.20 -9.27
N PHE A 65 0.05 1.05 -8.81
CA PHE A 65 -0.26 1.07 -7.38
C PHE A 65 0.26 -0.16 -6.65
N VAL A 66 0.09 -1.36 -7.23
CA VAL A 66 0.60 -2.63 -6.70
C VAL A 66 2.13 -2.62 -6.59
N SER A 67 2.85 -2.03 -7.53
CA SER A 67 4.31 -1.85 -7.40
C SER A 67 4.70 -0.98 -6.20
N GLY A 68 3.89 0.02 -5.85
CA GLY A 68 4.07 0.80 -4.63
C GLY A 68 3.86 -0.05 -3.37
N LEU A 69 2.80 -0.85 -3.34
CA LEU A 69 2.54 -1.78 -2.23
C LEU A 69 3.65 -2.82 -2.07
N GLN A 70 4.15 -3.36 -3.19
CA GLN A 70 5.28 -4.28 -3.23
C GLN A 70 6.51 -3.66 -2.56
N TRP A 71 6.81 -2.41 -2.88
CA TRP A 71 7.92 -1.68 -2.27
C TRP A 71 7.76 -1.53 -0.74
N LEU A 72 6.54 -1.26 -0.25
CA LEU A 72 6.28 -1.18 1.20
C LEU A 72 6.58 -2.51 1.91
N ILE A 73 6.23 -3.63 1.27
CA ILE A 73 6.46 -4.97 1.81
C ILE A 73 7.94 -5.31 1.78
N THR A 74 8.62 -5.04 0.67
CA THR A 74 10.08 -5.25 0.56
C THR A 74 10.84 -4.45 1.61
N ASN A 75 10.46 -3.20 1.87
CA ASN A 75 11.16 -2.34 2.82
C ASN A 75 10.70 -2.55 4.27
N GLY A 76 9.89 -3.57 4.56
CA GLY A 76 9.42 -3.87 5.92
C GLY A 76 8.49 -2.82 6.53
N ILE A 77 7.96 -1.88 5.73
CA ILE A 77 7.00 -0.84 6.16
C ILE A 77 5.61 -1.47 6.35
N MET A 78 5.26 -2.41 5.48
CA MET A 78 4.02 -3.18 5.55
C MET A 78 4.34 -4.64 5.72
N THR A 79 3.90 -5.23 6.83
CA THR A 79 3.99 -6.67 7.06
C THR A 79 2.69 -7.34 6.66
N ILE A 80 2.78 -8.43 5.91
CA ILE A 80 1.66 -9.33 5.64
C ILE A 80 1.83 -10.53 6.58
N SER A 81 0.83 -10.80 7.40
CA SER A 81 0.82 -11.86 8.41
C SER A 81 -0.50 -12.60 8.40
#